data_AF-A0A9D6AAY9-F1
#
_entry.id   AF-A0A9D6AAY9-F1
#
_cell.length_a   1.000
_cell.length_b   1.000
_cell.length_c   1.000
_cell.angle_alpha   90.00
_cell.angle_beta   90.00
_cell.angle_gamma   90.00
#
_symmetry.space_group_name_H-M   'P 1'
#
loop_
_entity.id
_entity.type
_entity.pdbx_description
1 polymer ?
#
loop_
_entity_poly.entity_id
_entity_poly.type
_entity_poly.pdbx_seq_one_letter_code
_entity_poly.pdbx_strand_id
1 'polypeptide(L)'
;MKKIIFLLAVVLGAICISSCHDHDTYDDQLKRERKSINAFIVKHKINVISEVQFEKQGSKTDISKNQYVLLKNSGVYMQIAYEGTGEKLKDGETATVLCRFDEINVPGDTLQLTNRNLRWDGVVDKMMVTRISGTFTASFDKASSVMARIYKTVSVPKGWLVPLPYIKLGRIKSATDKLAHVRLIVPSAQGQALANKQVYACFYDITFQRGA
;
A
#
# COMPACT_ATOMS: atom_id res chain seq x y z
N MET A 1 25.79 57.38 28.19
CA MET A 1 25.87 55.93 27.88
C MET A 1 25.16 55.07 28.93
N LYS A 2 23.86 55.27 29.17
CA LYS A 2 23.04 54.41 30.07
C LYS A 2 21.66 54.07 29.51
N LYS A 3 21.25 54.67 28.38
CA LYS A 3 19.93 54.46 27.76
C LYS A 3 19.96 53.55 26.52
N ILE A 4 21.13 53.21 25.99
CA ILE A 4 21.29 52.30 24.83
C ILE A 4 21.41 50.84 25.26
N ILE A 5 21.83 50.57 26.49
CA ILE A 5 21.97 49.20 27.02
C ILE A 5 20.61 48.57 27.34
N PHE A 6 19.56 49.38 27.55
CA PHE A 6 18.23 48.86 27.85
C PHE A 6 17.45 48.41 26.60
N LEU A 7 17.79 48.91 25.41
CA LEU A 7 17.12 48.51 24.17
C LEU A 7 17.66 47.17 23.63
N LEU A 8 18.93 46.84 23.93
CA LEU A 8 19.52 45.55 23.54
C LEU A 8 19.04 44.39 24.43
N ALA A 9 18.65 44.68 25.67
CA ALA A 9 18.13 43.68 26.62
C ALA A 9 16.68 43.25 26.33
N VAL A 10 15.89 44.09 25.63
CA VAL A 10 14.49 43.77 25.27
C VAL A 10 14.40 42.92 24.00
N VAL A 11 15.37 43.03 23.09
CA VAL A 11 15.40 42.21 21.85
C VAL A 11 15.89 40.78 22.10
N LEU A 12 16.61 40.53 23.20
CA LEU A 12 17.06 39.20 23.62
C LEU A 12 15.99 38.37 24.37
N GLY A 13 14.87 38.98 24.77
CA GLY A 13 13.77 38.30 25.49
C GLY A 13 12.68 37.69 24.61
N ALA A 14 12.72 37.90 23.28
CA ALA A 14 11.68 37.46 22.35
C ALA A 14 12.08 36.27 21.48
N ILE A 15 13.16 35.56 21.83
CA ILE A 15 13.40 34.21 21.30
C ILE A 15 12.74 33.24 22.28
N CYS A 16 11.41 33.24 22.29
CA CYS A 16 10.68 32.03 22.65
C CYS A 16 11.09 31.00 21.59
N ILE A 17 12.16 30.27 21.87
CA ILE A 17 12.44 28.96 21.34
C ILE A 17 11.17 28.13 21.53
N SER A 18 10.28 28.22 20.54
CA SER A 18 9.33 27.17 20.26
C SER A 18 10.17 26.00 19.77
N SER A 19 10.83 25.33 20.70
CA SER A 19 11.31 23.98 20.43
C SER A 19 10.04 23.16 20.27
N CYS A 20 9.53 23.06 19.04
CA CYS A 20 8.59 22.00 18.68
C CYS A 20 9.37 20.70 18.85
N HIS A 21 9.40 20.22 20.08
CA HIS A 21 10.04 18.99 20.48
C HIS A 21 9.05 17.86 20.23
N ASP A 22 8.62 17.70 18.98
CA ASP A 22 7.82 16.54 18.59
C ASP A 22 8.80 15.37 18.38
N HIS A 23 9.42 14.92 19.47
CA HIS A 23 10.03 13.59 19.52
C HIS A 23 8.91 12.56 19.57
N ASP A 24 8.31 12.34 18.42
CA ASP A 24 7.30 11.31 18.24
C ASP A 24 7.90 9.93 18.50
N THR A 25 7.44 9.31 19.58
CA THR A 25 7.78 7.91 19.86
C THR A 25 7.26 7.02 18.74
N TYR A 26 7.84 5.82 18.60
CA TYR A 26 7.34 4.84 17.63
C TYR A 26 5.85 4.50 17.88
N ASP A 27 5.44 4.46 19.15
CA ASP A 27 4.04 4.24 19.52
C ASP A 27 3.13 5.37 19.05
N ASP A 28 3.58 6.62 19.11
CA ASP A 28 2.82 7.78 18.64
C ASP A 28 2.70 7.79 17.12
N GLN A 29 3.75 7.37 16.41
CA GLN A 29 3.71 7.16 14.97
C GLN A 29 2.66 6.10 14.58
N LEU A 30 2.63 4.95 15.27
CA LEU A 30 1.63 3.91 15.05
C LEU A 30 0.20 4.39 15.39
N LYS A 31 0.03 5.20 16.44
CA LYS A 31 -1.28 5.82 16.76
C LYS A 31 -1.73 6.75 15.64
N ARG A 32 -0.82 7.57 15.08
CA ARG A 32 -1.13 8.45 13.96
C ARG A 32 -1.49 7.68 12.69
N GLU A 33 -0.76 6.61 12.39
CA GLU A 33 -1.10 5.73 11.27
C GLU A 33 -2.51 5.13 11.43
N ARG A 34 -2.84 4.58 12.60
CA ARG A 34 -4.19 4.05 12.86
C ARG A 34 -5.26 5.13 12.69
N LYS A 35 -5.00 6.34 13.18
CA LYS A 35 -5.90 7.49 13.02
C LYS A 35 -6.08 7.87 11.55
N SER A 36 -5.01 7.88 10.75
CA SER A 36 -5.09 8.23 9.33
C SER A 36 -5.83 7.17 8.51
N ILE A 37 -5.59 5.88 8.78
CA ILE A 37 -6.35 4.78 8.16
C ILE A 37 -7.85 4.93 8.48
N ASN A 38 -8.20 5.15 9.74
CA ASN A 38 -9.61 5.33 10.13
C ASN A 38 -10.24 6.55 9.46
N ALA A 39 -9.53 7.68 9.41
CA ALA A 39 -10.00 8.88 8.72
C ALA A 39 -10.23 8.62 7.22
N PHE A 40 -9.33 7.89 6.57
CA PHE A 40 -9.45 7.49 5.17
C PHE A 40 -10.66 6.58 4.94
N ILE A 41 -10.87 5.56 5.78
CA ILE A 41 -12.03 4.67 5.73
C ILE A 41 -13.34 5.45 5.82
N VAL A 42 -13.43 6.38 6.77
CA VAL A 42 -14.63 7.21 6.94
C VAL A 42 -14.84 8.14 5.75
N LYS A 43 -13.78 8.85 5.31
CA LYS A 43 -13.83 9.80 4.19
C LYS A 43 -14.29 9.12 2.90
N HIS A 44 -13.77 7.93 2.62
CA HIS A 44 -14.07 7.14 1.43
C HIS A 44 -15.27 6.21 1.58
N LYS A 45 -15.99 6.28 2.72
CA LYS A 45 -17.19 5.48 3.00
C LYS A 45 -16.93 3.97 2.78
N ILE A 46 -15.78 3.50 3.26
CA ILE A 46 -15.39 2.10 3.13
C ILE A 46 -16.20 1.27 4.14
N ASN A 47 -16.88 0.24 3.63
CA ASN A 47 -17.61 -0.71 4.45
C ASN A 47 -16.69 -1.86 4.86
N VAL A 48 -16.20 -1.84 6.09
CA VAL A 48 -15.29 -2.88 6.59
C VAL A 48 -16.10 -4.10 7.07
N ILE A 49 -15.81 -5.27 6.50
CA ILE A 49 -16.38 -6.56 6.89
C ILE A 49 -15.35 -7.43 7.63
N SER A 50 -15.86 -8.37 8.44
CA SER A 50 -15.01 -9.33 9.14
C SER A 50 -14.52 -10.46 8.23
N GLU A 51 -13.43 -11.12 8.61
CA GLU A 51 -12.91 -12.32 7.93
C GLU A 51 -13.96 -13.43 7.86
N VAL A 52 -14.71 -13.65 8.95
CA VAL A 52 -15.80 -14.64 9.01
C VAL A 52 -16.89 -14.32 7.98
N GLN A 53 -17.27 -13.05 7.84
CA GLN A 53 -18.24 -12.66 6.82
C GLN A 53 -17.66 -12.87 5.42
N PHE A 54 -16.42 -12.44 5.20
CA PHE A 54 -15.71 -12.60 3.93
C PHE A 54 -15.63 -14.07 3.49
N GLU A 55 -15.31 -14.99 4.39
CA GLU A 55 -15.29 -16.43 4.15
C GLU A 55 -16.70 -16.97 3.82
N LYS A 56 -17.72 -16.59 4.60
CA LYS A 56 -19.11 -17.01 4.38
C LYS A 56 -19.67 -16.58 3.02
N GLN A 57 -19.18 -15.47 2.46
CA GLN A 57 -19.54 -14.99 1.11
C GLN A 57 -18.57 -15.48 0.02
N GLY A 58 -17.80 -16.54 0.29
CA GLY A 58 -16.93 -17.21 -0.68
C GLY A 58 -15.65 -16.44 -1.00
N SER A 59 -15.10 -15.71 -0.03
CA SER A 59 -13.91 -14.86 -0.17
C SER A 59 -14.04 -13.81 -1.26
N LYS A 60 -15.22 -13.18 -1.35
CA LYS A 60 -15.53 -12.10 -2.30
C LYS A 60 -15.84 -10.81 -1.55
N THR A 61 -15.76 -9.68 -2.22
CA THR A 61 -16.21 -8.38 -1.70
C THR A 61 -17.23 -7.76 -2.64
N ASP A 62 -18.22 -7.05 -2.09
CA ASP A 62 -19.22 -6.32 -2.88
C ASP A 62 -18.74 -4.88 -3.18
N ILE A 63 -18.43 -4.63 -4.45
CA ILE A 63 -17.94 -3.32 -4.92
C ILE A 63 -19.02 -2.25 -4.88
N SER A 64 -20.28 -2.61 -5.10
CA SER A 64 -21.40 -1.65 -5.04
C SER A 64 -21.59 -1.07 -3.64
N LYS A 65 -21.16 -1.82 -2.61
CA LYS A 65 -21.20 -1.43 -1.20
C LYS A 65 -19.85 -0.95 -0.67
N ASN A 66 -18.86 -0.81 -1.55
CA ASN A 66 -17.48 -0.48 -1.20
C ASN A 66 -16.92 -1.35 -0.05
N GLN A 67 -17.12 -2.68 -0.14
CA GLN A 67 -16.71 -3.60 0.91
C GLN A 67 -15.20 -3.88 0.90
N TYR A 68 -14.61 -3.88 2.09
CA TYR A 68 -13.23 -4.30 2.34
C TYR A 68 -13.22 -5.28 3.52
N VAL A 69 -12.48 -6.38 3.40
CA VAL A 69 -12.19 -7.25 4.55
C VAL A 69 -10.94 -6.75 5.28
N LEU A 70 -10.99 -6.65 6.60
CA LEU A 70 -9.79 -6.47 7.43
C LEU A 70 -9.19 -7.82 7.78
N LEU A 71 -8.00 -8.12 7.25
CA LEU A 71 -7.27 -9.34 7.55
C LEU A 71 -6.39 -9.14 8.78
N LYS A 72 -6.77 -9.74 9.91
CA LYS A 72 -6.17 -9.43 11.23
C LYS A 72 -4.67 -9.75 11.28
N ASN A 73 -4.23 -10.82 10.62
CA ASN A 73 -2.84 -11.26 10.65
C ASN A 73 -1.88 -10.27 9.98
N SER A 74 -2.35 -9.49 9.01
CA SER A 74 -1.53 -8.50 8.30
C SER A 74 -1.88 -7.05 8.65
N GLY A 75 -3.10 -6.80 9.15
CA GLY A 75 -3.65 -5.46 9.34
C GLY A 75 -4.06 -4.78 8.02
N VAL A 76 -4.05 -5.52 6.90
CA VAL A 76 -4.41 -4.99 5.57
C VAL A 76 -5.93 -5.02 5.40
N TYR A 77 -6.47 -3.92 4.89
CA TYR A 77 -7.84 -3.87 4.39
C TYR A 77 -7.82 -4.18 2.90
N MET A 78 -8.61 -5.15 2.46
CA MET A 78 -8.58 -5.64 1.08
C MET A 78 -9.97 -5.64 0.46
N GLN A 79 -10.06 -5.12 -0.75
CA GLN A 79 -11.20 -5.28 -1.64
C GLN A 79 -10.75 -6.00 -2.91
N ILE A 80 -11.48 -7.03 -3.31
CA ILE A 80 -11.28 -7.75 -4.58
C ILE A 80 -12.34 -7.24 -5.56
N ALA A 81 -11.93 -6.35 -6.47
CA ALA A 81 -12.80 -5.84 -7.53
C ALA A 81 -13.07 -6.88 -8.60
N TYR A 82 -12.01 -7.58 -9.01
CA TYR A 82 -12.11 -8.72 -9.90
C TYR A 82 -11.12 -9.79 -9.43
N GLU A 83 -11.61 -11.02 -9.28
CA GLU A 83 -10.76 -12.17 -8.93
C GLU A 83 -9.72 -12.45 -10.02
N GLY A 84 -10.02 -12.07 -11.26
CA GLY A 84 -9.19 -12.32 -12.44
C GLY A 84 -9.54 -13.62 -13.16
N THR A 85 -9.12 -13.71 -14.42
CA THR A 85 -9.13 -14.95 -15.20
C THR A 85 -7.85 -15.76 -14.91
N GLY A 86 -7.88 -17.07 -15.15
CA GLY A 86 -6.72 -17.96 -15.04
C GLY A 86 -6.77 -18.84 -13.80
N GLU A 87 -5.61 -19.16 -13.25
CA GLU A 87 -5.47 -20.05 -12.10
C GLU A 87 -4.79 -19.33 -10.93
N LYS A 88 -5.11 -19.76 -9.71
CA LYS A 88 -4.35 -19.37 -8.52
C LYS A 88 -2.95 -19.98 -8.60
N LEU A 89 -1.95 -19.30 -8.04
CA LEU A 89 -0.60 -19.84 -7.97
C LEU A 89 -0.57 -21.11 -7.11
N LYS A 90 -0.04 -22.21 -7.65
CA LYS A 90 0.02 -23.52 -7.00
C LYS A 90 1.12 -23.56 -5.96
N ASP A 91 1.01 -24.47 -5.00
CA ASP A 91 2.06 -24.65 -4.01
C ASP A 91 3.32 -25.23 -4.67
N GLY A 92 4.50 -24.73 -4.29
CA GLY A 92 5.78 -25.04 -4.95
C GLY A 92 6.01 -24.29 -6.27
N GLU A 93 5.06 -23.48 -6.72
CA GLU A 93 5.17 -22.78 -8.00
C GLU A 93 5.87 -21.42 -7.85
N THR A 94 6.69 -21.09 -8.85
CA THR A 94 7.23 -19.73 -9.05
C THR A 94 6.73 -19.18 -10.39
N ALA A 95 6.27 -17.93 -10.39
CA ALA A 95 5.75 -17.28 -11.58
C ALA A 95 6.16 -15.81 -11.66
N THR A 96 6.36 -15.34 -12.87
CA THR A 96 6.42 -13.90 -13.17
C THR A 96 5.02 -13.32 -13.03
N VAL A 97 4.87 -12.23 -12.29
CA VAL A 97 3.63 -11.47 -12.14
C VAL A 97 3.89 -10.01 -12.49
N LEU A 98 3.03 -9.45 -13.34
CA LEU A 98 3.11 -8.08 -13.83
C LEU A 98 2.02 -7.24 -13.17
N CYS A 99 2.37 -6.06 -12.68
CA CYS A 99 1.51 -5.20 -11.88
C CYS A 99 1.40 -3.78 -12.46
N ARG A 100 0.16 -3.28 -12.59
CA ARG A 100 -0.11 -1.86 -12.80
C ARG A 100 -0.81 -1.28 -11.59
N PHE A 101 -0.31 -0.18 -11.05
CA PHE A 101 -0.78 0.34 -9.78
C PHE A 101 -0.80 1.87 -9.71
N ASP A 102 -1.67 2.36 -8.83
CA ASP A 102 -1.60 3.68 -8.19
C ASP A 102 -1.32 3.48 -6.70
N GLU A 103 -0.40 4.26 -6.15
CA GLU A 103 -0.05 4.33 -4.73
C GLU A 103 -0.42 5.70 -4.17
N ILE A 104 -1.32 5.72 -3.20
CA ILE A 104 -1.81 6.91 -2.52
C ILE A 104 -1.26 6.92 -1.10
N ASN A 105 -0.69 8.05 -0.69
CA ASN A 105 -0.33 8.31 0.69
C ASN A 105 -1.61 8.49 1.51
N VAL A 106 -1.92 7.58 2.44
CA VAL A 106 -3.20 7.60 3.18
C VAL A 106 -3.36 8.85 4.06
N PRO A 107 -2.34 9.30 4.82
CA PRO A 107 -2.44 10.54 5.59
C PRO A 107 -2.79 11.78 4.76
N GLY A 108 -2.16 11.93 3.58
CA GLY A 108 -2.40 13.06 2.69
C GLY A 108 -3.60 12.89 1.75
N ASP A 109 -4.05 11.64 1.54
CA ASP A 109 -4.96 11.26 0.46
C ASP A 109 -4.48 11.78 -0.91
N THR A 110 -3.18 11.61 -1.16
CA THR A 110 -2.49 12.13 -2.36
C THR A 110 -1.80 11.01 -3.13
N LEU A 111 -1.88 11.07 -4.47
CA LEU A 111 -1.13 10.16 -5.33
C LEU A 111 0.37 10.38 -5.14
N GLN A 112 1.07 9.36 -4.63
CA GLN A 112 2.50 9.40 -4.35
C GLN A 112 3.31 8.76 -5.48
N LEU A 113 2.82 7.66 -6.05
CA LEU A 113 3.47 6.96 -7.15
C LEU A 113 2.45 6.23 -8.03
N THR A 114 2.73 6.14 -9.32
CA THR A 114 1.95 5.33 -10.26
C THR A 114 2.86 4.85 -11.38
N ASN A 115 2.52 3.70 -11.96
CA ASN A 115 3.09 3.26 -13.24
C ASN A 115 2.04 3.24 -14.37
N ARG A 116 0.90 3.92 -14.20
CA ARG A 116 -0.20 3.99 -15.18
C ARG A 116 -0.20 5.28 -16.01
N ASN A 117 0.74 6.18 -15.76
CA ASN A 117 0.86 7.42 -16.52
C ASN A 117 1.76 7.26 -17.76
N LEU A 118 1.69 8.24 -18.68
CA LEU A 118 2.46 8.23 -19.93
C LEU A 118 3.97 8.10 -19.71
N ARG A 119 4.51 8.62 -18.59
CA ARG A 119 5.93 8.53 -18.25
C ARG A 119 6.39 7.08 -18.07
N TRP A 120 5.51 6.20 -17.60
CA TRP A 120 5.81 4.80 -17.28
C TRP A 120 5.02 3.80 -18.13
N ASP A 121 4.42 4.24 -19.25
CA ASP A 121 3.61 3.36 -20.08
C ASP A 121 4.39 2.14 -20.59
N GLY A 122 5.68 2.30 -20.91
CA GLY A 122 6.56 1.19 -21.29
C GLY A 122 7.08 0.32 -20.14
N VAL A 123 6.79 0.65 -18.87
CA VAL A 123 7.33 -0.02 -17.68
C VAL A 123 6.20 -0.57 -16.82
N VAL A 124 6.13 -1.90 -16.71
CA VAL A 124 5.18 -2.60 -15.83
C VAL A 124 5.96 -3.26 -14.70
N ASP A 125 5.53 -3.03 -13.45
CA ASP A 125 6.23 -3.60 -12.30
C ASP A 125 6.17 -5.13 -12.37
N LYS A 126 7.35 -5.73 -12.52
CA LYS A 126 7.52 -7.16 -12.73
C LYS A 126 8.07 -7.75 -11.44
N MET A 127 7.34 -8.67 -10.85
CA MET A 127 7.79 -9.40 -9.67
C MET A 127 7.84 -10.90 -9.94
N MET A 128 8.88 -11.55 -9.43
CA MET A 128 8.93 -13.01 -9.32
C MET A 128 8.25 -13.40 -8.02
N VAL A 129 7.18 -14.17 -8.12
CA VAL A 129 6.38 -14.61 -6.98
C VAL A 129 6.53 -16.10 -6.81
N THR A 130 6.83 -16.55 -5.61
CA THR A 130 6.95 -17.96 -5.25
C THR A 130 5.96 -18.28 -4.14
N ARG A 131 5.25 -19.41 -4.27
CA ARG A 131 4.38 -19.94 -3.22
C ARG A 131 4.98 -21.23 -2.67
N ILE A 132 5.19 -21.30 -1.36
CA ILE A 132 5.70 -22.49 -0.66
C ILE A 132 4.89 -22.69 0.62
N SER A 133 4.28 -23.86 0.79
CA SER A 133 3.50 -24.23 1.97
C SER A 133 2.46 -23.17 2.34
N GLY A 134 1.77 -22.61 1.35
CA GLY A 134 0.75 -21.56 1.54
C GLY A 134 1.29 -20.14 1.79
N THR A 135 2.61 -19.95 1.90
CA THR A 135 3.24 -18.65 2.06
C THR A 135 3.70 -18.10 0.71
N PHE A 136 3.53 -16.79 0.49
CA PHE A 136 3.96 -16.10 -0.71
C PHE A 136 5.17 -15.23 -0.41
N THR A 137 6.20 -15.34 -1.25
CA THR A 137 7.34 -14.43 -1.28
C THR A 137 7.47 -13.83 -2.67
N ALA A 138 8.05 -12.64 -2.76
CA ALA A 138 8.31 -12.02 -4.05
C ALA A 138 9.48 -11.06 -4.04
N SER A 139 10.07 -10.87 -5.21
CA SER A 139 11.07 -9.84 -5.48
C SER A 139 10.78 -9.16 -6.81
N PHE A 140 11.00 -7.84 -6.86
CA PHE A 140 10.91 -7.09 -8.09
C PHE A 140 12.12 -7.36 -8.99
N ASP A 141 11.87 -7.42 -10.30
CA ASP A 141 12.90 -7.23 -11.30
C ASP A 141 13.36 -5.76 -11.26
N LYS A 142 14.64 -5.56 -10.96
CA LYS A 142 15.24 -4.22 -10.76
C LYS A 142 15.19 -3.36 -12.02
N ALA A 143 15.29 -3.98 -13.20
CA ALA A 143 15.32 -3.26 -14.47
C ALA A 143 13.93 -2.82 -14.94
N SER A 144 12.89 -3.59 -14.60
CA SER A 144 11.54 -3.43 -15.14
C SER A 144 10.52 -2.88 -14.13
N SER A 145 10.92 -2.44 -12.93
CA SER A 145 9.96 -2.07 -11.87
C SER A 145 10.12 -0.63 -11.38
N VAL A 146 9.03 0.14 -11.42
CA VAL A 146 9.00 1.52 -10.93
C VAL A 146 9.16 1.54 -9.41
N MET A 147 8.47 0.65 -8.67
CA MET A 147 8.60 0.54 -7.21
C MET A 147 10.06 0.32 -6.81
N ALA A 148 10.74 -0.61 -7.48
CA ALA A 148 12.10 -0.98 -7.11
C ALA A 148 13.10 0.16 -7.33
N ARG A 149 12.90 0.94 -8.39
CA ARG A 149 13.75 2.09 -8.71
C ARG A 149 13.50 3.28 -7.78
N ILE A 150 12.24 3.59 -7.49
CA ILE A 150 11.89 4.73 -6.63
C ILE A 150 12.28 4.46 -5.18
N TYR A 151 11.97 3.28 -4.66
CA TYR A 151 12.26 2.91 -3.27
C TYR A 151 13.63 2.25 -3.08
N LYS A 152 14.41 2.10 -4.16
CA LYS A 152 15.79 1.59 -4.16
C LYS A 152 15.95 0.21 -3.50
N THR A 153 14.94 -0.65 -3.64
CA THR A 153 14.94 -2.02 -3.11
C THR A 153 14.19 -2.95 -4.05
N VAL A 154 14.58 -4.23 -4.11
CA VAL A 154 13.83 -5.25 -4.86
C VAL A 154 12.75 -5.92 -4.00
N SER A 155 12.61 -5.55 -2.72
CA SER A 155 11.56 -6.08 -1.86
C SER A 155 10.18 -5.60 -2.31
N VAL A 156 9.26 -6.55 -2.54
CA VAL A 156 7.86 -6.26 -2.78
C VAL A 156 7.17 -5.93 -1.44
N PRO A 157 6.30 -4.91 -1.35
CA PRO A 157 5.48 -4.69 -0.16
C PRO A 157 4.72 -5.96 0.20
N LYS A 158 4.86 -6.42 1.45
CA LYS A 158 4.18 -7.64 1.91
C LYS A 158 2.66 -7.56 1.74
N GLY A 159 2.10 -6.36 1.86
CA GLY A 159 0.68 -6.09 1.61
C GLY A 159 0.22 -6.44 0.19
N TRP A 160 1.09 -6.38 -0.82
CA TRP A 160 0.75 -6.78 -2.20
C TRP A 160 0.63 -8.29 -2.38
N LEU A 161 1.18 -9.09 -1.45
CA LEU A 161 1.13 -10.55 -1.49
C LEU A 161 -0.12 -11.11 -0.81
N VAL A 162 -0.73 -10.33 0.08
CA VAL A 162 -1.97 -10.65 0.80
C VAL A 162 -3.14 -11.11 -0.10
N PRO A 163 -3.40 -10.50 -1.29
CA PRO A 163 -4.48 -10.94 -2.17
C PRO A 163 -4.20 -12.24 -2.94
N LEU A 164 -2.94 -12.68 -3.06
CA LEU A 164 -2.54 -13.80 -3.92
C LEU A 164 -3.24 -15.15 -3.63
N PRO A 165 -3.61 -15.52 -2.39
CA PRO A 165 -4.43 -16.70 -2.12
C PRO A 165 -5.84 -16.64 -2.73
N TYR A 166 -6.35 -15.43 -3.00
CA TYR A 166 -7.74 -15.20 -3.39
C TYR A 166 -7.90 -14.92 -4.88
N ILE A 167 -6.87 -14.43 -5.56
CA ILE A 167 -6.94 -14.01 -6.97
C ILE A 167 -6.36 -15.06 -7.93
N LYS A 168 -6.80 -14.99 -9.19
CA LYS A 168 -6.34 -15.80 -10.31
C LYS A 168 -5.39 -14.99 -11.18
N LEU A 169 -4.31 -15.64 -11.58
CA LEU A 169 -3.27 -15.06 -12.42
C LEU A 169 -3.41 -15.60 -13.84
N GLY A 170 -3.90 -14.75 -14.74
CA GLY A 170 -4.06 -15.05 -16.16
C GLY A 170 -3.54 -13.93 -17.04
N ARG A 171 -3.77 -14.07 -18.35
CA ARG A 171 -3.53 -13.04 -19.37
C ARG A 171 -4.85 -12.76 -20.09
N ILE A 172 -5.00 -11.53 -20.56
CA ILE A 172 -6.13 -11.18 -21.44
C ILE A 172 -5.87 -11.80 -22.81
N LYS A 173 -6.75 -12.73 -23.21
CA LYS A 173 -6.73 -13.39 -24.54
C LYS A 173 -8.02 -13.14 -25.32
N SER A 174 -9.09 -12.76 -24.63
CA SER A 174 -10.41 -12.48 -25.17
C SER A 174 -11.02 -11.23 -24.52
N ALA A 175 -12.06 -10.67 -25.14
CA ALA A 175 -12.74 -9.48 -24.64
C ALA A 175 -13.45 -9.69 -23.28
N THR A 176 -13.72 -10.94 -22.89
CA THR A 176 -14.36 -11.28 -21.61
C THR A 176 -13.37 -11.47 -20.47
N ASP A 177 -12.08 -11.59 -20.77
CA ASP A 177 -11.06 -11.78 -19.75
C ASP A 177 -10.90 -10.51 -18.91
N LYS A 178 -10.65 -10.69 -17.62
CA LYS A 178 -10.32 -9.61 -16.71
C LYS A 178 -9.06 -9.97 -15.93
N LEU A 179 -8.17 -9.00 -15.77
CA LEU A 179 -7.07 -9.15 -14.84
C LEU A 179 -7.61 -9.16 -13.42
N ALA A 180 -6.89 -9.82 -12.51
CA ALA A 180 -7.17 -9.65 -11.11
C ALA A 180 -6.97 -8.18 -10.75
N HIS A 181 -7.92 -7.59 -10.04
CA HIS A 181 -7.91 -6.19 -9.65
C HIS A 181 -8.34 -6.10 -8.20
N VAL A 182 -7.47 -5.52 -7.38
CA VAL A 182 -7.72 -5.36 -5.95
C VAL A 182 -7.39 -3.94 -5.52
N ARG A 183 -7.97 -3.55 -4.39
CA ARG A 183 -7.64 -2.32 -3.68
C ARG A 183 -7.25 -2.65 -2.26
N LEU A 184 -6.17 -2.04 -1.78
CA LEU A 184 -5.55 -2.38 -0.50
C LEU A 184 -5.31 -1.11 0.31
N ILE A 185 -5.64 -1.12 1.60
CA ILE A 185 -5.04 -0.19 2.58
C ILE A 185 -3.99 -0.98 3.33
N VAL A 186 -2.73 -0.60 3.16
CA VAL A 186 -1.57 -1.33 3.64
C VAL A 186 -0.88 -0.49 4.72
N PRO A 187 -0.84 -0.94 5.99
CA PRO A 187 -0.09 -0.27 7.03
C PRO A 187 1.42 -0.38 6.76
N SER A 188 2.20 0.55 7.33
CA SER A 188 3.66 0.67 7.21
C SER A 188 4.41 -0.63 7.48
N ALA A 189 3.96 -1.44 8.44
CA ALA A 189 4.55 -2.75 8.74
C ALA A 189 4.51 -3.74 7.56
N GLN A 190 3.56 -3.55 6.63
CA GLN A 190 3.38 -4.36 5.41
C GLN A 190 3.71 -3.57 4.12
N GLY A 191 4.12 -2.30 4.25
CA GLY A 191 4.32 -1.37 3.16
C GLY A 191 5.69 -1.46 2.48
N GLN A 192 5.92 -0.55 1.55
CA GLN A 192 7.25 -0.34 0.95
C GLN A 192 8.24 0.29 1.96
N ALA A 193 9.53 0.31 1.61
CA ALA A 193 10.62 0.68 2.52
C ALA A 193 10.50 2.06 3.18
N LEU A 194 10.07 3.08 2.44
CA LEU A 194 9.83 4.44 2.94
C LEU A 194 8.60 4.49 3.86
N ALA A 195 7.49 3.85 3.47
CA ALA A 195 6.28 3.76 4.29
C ALA A 195 6.56 3.08 5.63
N ASN A 196 7.35 2.00 5.60
CA ASN A 196 7.81 1.32 6.81
C ASN A 196 8.68 2.23 7.69
N LYS A 197 9.68 2.89 7.09
CA LYS A 197 10.62 3.76 7.81
C LYS A 197 9.94 4.99 8.43
N GLN A 198 8.95 5.57 7.75
CA GLN A 198 8.26 6.78 8.18
C GLN A 198 6.90 6.52 8.84
N VAL A 199 6.53 5.24 9.00
CA VAL A 199 5.32 4.79 9.69
C VAL A 199 4.05 5.49 9.15
N TYR A 200 3.79 5.27 7.86
CA TYR A 200 2.52 5.67 7.26
C TYR A 200 1.93 4.54 6.41
N ALA A 201 0.60 4.56 6.29
CA ALA A 201 -0.14 3.64 5.44
C ALA A 201 -0.19 4.13 3.98
N CYS A 202 -0.20 3.19 3.05
CA CYS A 202 -0.45 3.44 1.64
C CYS A 202 -1.77 2.78 1.23
N PHE A 203 -2.51 3.45 0.35
CA PHE A 203 -3.59 2.83 -0.40
C PHE A 203 -3.06 2.45 -1.78
N TYR A 204 -3.39 1.25 -2.24
CA TYR A 204 -3.05 0.77 -3.57
C TYR A 204 -4.31 0.39 -4.34
N ASP A 205 -4.43 0.86 -5.58
CA ASP A 205 -5.29 0.26 -6.60
C ASP A 205 -4.38 -0.48 -7.57
N ILE A 206 -4.46 -1.81 -7.63
CA ILE A 206 -3.46 -2.65 -8.31
C ILE A 206 -4.11 -3.79 -9.10
N THR A 207 -3.61 -4.01 -10.31
CA THR A 207 -3.94 -5.18 -11.13
C THR A 207 -2.79 -6.18 -11.16
N PHE A 208 -3.11 -7.46 -11.29
CA PHE A 208 -2.14 -8.55 -11.42
C PHE A 208 -2.37 -9.34 -12.70
N GLN A 209 -1.29 -9.59 -13.44
CA GLN A 209 -1.28 -10.39 -14.66
C GLN A 209 -0.17 -11.44 -14.60
N ARG A 210 -0.44 -12.63 -15.12
CA ARG A 210 0.58 -13.67 -15.32
C ARG A 210 1.58 -13.21 -16.41
N GLY A 211 2.85 -13.07 -16.05
CA GLY A 211 3.95 -12.80 -16.97
C GLY A 211 4.25 -13.97 -17.90
N ALA A 212 4.99 -13.70 -18.99
CA ALA A 212 5.54 -14.68 -19.93
C ALA A 212 6.37 -15.75 -19.22
#